data_AF-A0A8J7E559-F1
#
_entry.id   AF-A0A8J7E559-F1
#
_cell.length_a   1.000
_cell.length_b   1.000
_cell.length_c   1.000
_cell.angle_alpha   90.00
_cell.angle_beta   90.00
_cell.angle_gamma   90.00
#
_symmetry.space_group_name_H-M   'P 1'
#
loop_
_entity.id
_entity.type
_entity.pdbx_description
1 polymer ?
#
loop_
_entity_poly.entity_id
_entity_poly.type
_entity_poly.pdbx_seq_one_letter_code
_entity_poly.pdbx_strand_id
1 'polypeptide(L)' 'MAVTRSVSSTQLSDHAQIWYSLKCAIASSSGFQSWKGELSEADAQATPLDHLVRRYLRETLETLAY' A
#
# COMPACT_ATOMS: atom_id res chain seq x y z
N MET A 1 9.85 -24.41 22.27
CA MET A 1 10.11 -24.77 20.86
C MET A 1 9.13 -23.98 20.01
N ALA A 2 9.59 -23.03 19.19
CA ALA A 2 8.71 -22.16 18.41
C ALA A 2 8.20 -22.90 17.17
N VAL A 3 6.88 -23.00 17.00
CA VAL A 3 6.24 -23.56 15.79
C VAL A 3 6.41 -22.55 14.67
N THR A 4 7.35 -22.79 13.75
CA THR A 4 7.39 -22.05 12.48
C THR A 4 6.25 -22.58 11.62
N ARG A 5 5.15 -21.84 11.56
CA ARG A 5 4.01 -22.14 10.70
C ARG A 5 4.47 -21.99 9.24
N SER A 6 4.74 -23.11 8.58
CA SER A 6 5.03 -23.13 7.14
C SER A 6 3.83 -22.57 6.39
N VAL A 7 3.99 -21.37 5.83
CA VAL A 7 3.02 -20.77 4.92
C VAL A 7 3.02 -21.55 3.62
N SER A 8 1.89 -22.16 3.28
CA SER A 8 1.71 -22.87 2.01
C SER A 8 1.68 -21.86 0.85
N SER A 9 2.21 -22.25 -0.31
CA SER A 9 2.30 -21.39 -1.49
C SER A 9 0.94 -20.81 -1.91
N THR A 10 -0.15 -21.56 -1.73
CA THR A 10 -1.52 -21.09 -1.98
C THR A 10 -1.92 -19.94 -1.05
N GLN A 11 -1.54 -20.00 0.23
CA GLN A 11 -1.82 -18.92 1.19
C GLN A 11 -1.02 -17.66 0.83
N LEU A 12 0.23 -17.80 0.38
CA LEU A 12 1.04 -16.68 -0.09
C LEU A 12 0.44 -16.01 -1.35
N SER A 13 -0.09 -16.81 -2.29
CA SER A 13 -0.79 -16.30 -3.47
C SER A 13 -2.07 -15.54 -3.11
N ASP A 14 -2.85 -16.06 -2.15
CA ASP A 14 -4.06 -15.39 -1.65
C ASP A 14 -3.73 -14.06 -0.96
N HIS A 15 -2.71 -14.04 -0.09
CA HIS A 15 -2.23 -12.81 0.53
C HIS A 15 -1.73 -11.79 -0.50
N ALA A 16 -1.03 -12.23 -1.54
CA ALA A 16 -0.59 -11.35 -2.63
C ALA A 16 -1.77 -10.77 -3.40
N GLN A 17 -2.81 -11.57 -3.63
CA GLN A 17 -4.03 -11.12 -4.30
C GLN A 17 -4.81 -10.10 -3.45
N ILE A 18 -4.97 -10.38 -2.16
CA ILE A 18 -5.61 -9.44 -1.21
C ILE A 18 -4.84 -8.12 -1.18
N TRP A 19 -3.50 -8.18 -1.08
CA TRP A 19 -2.65 -6.99 -1.12
C TRP A 19 -2.80 -6.21 -2.42
N TYR A 20 -2.87 -6.90 -3.56
CA TYR A 20 -3.10 -6.26 -4.85
C TYR A 20 -4.44 -5.53 -4.90
N SER A 21 -5.53 -6.20 -4.52
CA SER A 21 -6.87 -5.59 -4.48
C SER A 21 -6.91 -4.37 -3.55
N LEU A 22 -6.27 -4.45 -2.39
CA LEU A 22 -6.20 -3.33 -1.43
C LEU A 22 -5.47 -2.12 -2.03
N LYS A 23 -4.31 -2.34 -2.67
CA LYS A 23 -3.58 -1.26 -3.35
C LYS A 23 -4.43 -0.58 -4.42
N CYS A 24 -5.15 -1.35 -5.23
CA CYS A 24 -6.02 -0.81 -6.26
C CYS A 24 -7.16 0.02 -5.66
N ALA A 25 -7.81 -0.47 -4.59
CA ALA A 25 -8.88 0.25 -3.91
C ALA A 25 -8.37 1.59 -3.35
N ILE A 26 -7.21 1.60 -2.68
CA ILE A 26 -6.57 2.82 -2.17
C ILE A 26 -6.22 3.75 -3.33
N ALA A 27 -5.61 3.24 -4.41
CA ALA A 27 -5.22 4.02 -5.57
C ALA A 27 -6.41 4.71 -6.26
N SER A 28 -7.58 4.07 -6.21
CA SER A 28 -8.84 4.61 -6.75
C SER A 28 -9.57 5.57 -5.81
N SER A 29 -9.13 5.68 -4.56
CA SER A 29 -9.77 6.57 -3.58
C SER A 29 -9.43 8.04 -3.86
N SER A 30 -10.39 8.92 -3.64
CA SER A 30 -10.22 10.37 -3.84
C SER A 30 -9.10 10.95 -2.98
N GLY A 31 -8.98 10.50 -1.73
CA GLY A 31 -7.92 10.95 -0.82
C GLY A 31 -6.51 10.63 -1.34
N PHE A 32 -6.30 9.44 -1.89
CA PHE A 32 -5.02 9.06 -2.47
C PHE A 32 -4.72 9.83 -3.76
N GLN A 33 -5.73 10.07 -4.61
CA GLN A 33 -5.56 10.81 -5.86
C GLN A 33 -5.20 12.28 -5.61
N SER A 34 -5.89 12.94 -4.66
CA SER A 34 -5.57 14.30 -4.24
C SER A 34 -4.16 14.38 -3.65
N TRP A 35 -3.83 13.49 -2.72
CA TRP A 35 -2.49 13.40 -2.12
C TRP A 35 -1.39 13.16 -3.17
N LYS A 36 -1.62 12.26 -4.14
CA LYS A 36 -0.67 12.01 -5.23
C LYS A 36 -0.46 13.26 -6.11
N GLY A 37 -1.48 14.10 -6.27
CA GLY A 37 -1.38 15.38 -6.98
C GLY A 37 -0.56 16.44 -6.26
N GLU A 38 -0.35 16.30 -4.94
CA GLU A 38 0.51 17.17 -4.14
C GLU A 38 2.01 16.77 -4.24
N LEU A 39 2.30 15.55 -4.70
CA LEU A 39 3.68 15.11 -4.97
C LEU A 39 4.20 15.76 -6.26
N SER A 40 5.52 15.95 -6.33
CA SER A 40 6.20 16.32 -7.58
C SER A 40 5.92 15.27 -8.67
N GLU A 41 5.64 15.71 -9.90
CA GLU A 41 5.32 14.83 -11.02
C GLU A 41 6.43 13.79 -11.27
N ALA A 42 7.69 14.16 -11.04
CA ALA A 42 8.83 13.26 -11.14
C ALA A 42 8.75 12.12 -10.10
N ASP A 43 8.40 12.44 -8.86
CA ASP A 43 8.28 11.45 -7.77
C ASP A 43 7.04 10.57 -7.95
N ALA A 44 5.94 11.15 -8.41
CA ALA A 44 4.66 10.47 -8.61
C ALA A 44 4.68 9.46 -9.78
N GLN A 45 5.55 9.67 -10.78
CA GLN A 45 5.71 8.78 -11.93
C GLN A 45 6.89 7.80 -11.79
N ALA A 46 7.98 8.20 -11.13
CA ALA A 46 9.12 7.31 -10.91
C ALA A 46 8.85 6.26 -9.82
N THR A 47 7.93 6.54 -8.90
CA THR A 47 7.68 5.66 -7.75
C THR A 47 6.62 4.60 -8.08
N PRO A 48 6.92 3.30 -7.88
CA PRO A 48 5.93 2.24 -8.08
C PRO A 48 4.75 2.37 -7.12
N LEU A 49 3.57 1.91 -7.56
CA LEU A 49 2.31 2.06 -6.81
C LEU A 49 2.40 1.54 -5.37
N ASP A 50 3.08 0.41 -5.15
CA ASP A 50 3.29 -0.15 -3.82
C ASP A 50 3.98 0.82 -2.86
N HIS A 51 4.98 1.56 -3.34
CA HIS A 51 5.70 2.52 -2.52
C HIS A 51 4.85 3.76 -2.25
N LEU A 52 4.10 4.25 -3.24
CA LEU A 52 3.17 5.37 -3.06
C LEU A 52 2.07 5.03 -2.05
N VAL A 53 1.46 3.84 -2.16
CA VAL A 53 0.43 3.37 -1.21
C VAL A 53 0.99 3.28 0.21
N ARG A 54 2.20 2.73 0.38
CA ARG A 54 2.84 2.67 1.71
C ARG A 54 3.15 4.04 2.28
N ARG A 55 3.61 4.99 1.46
CA ARG A 55 3.89 6.36 1.88
C ARG A 55 2.61 7.08 2.31
N TYR A 56 1.56 7.00 1.49
CA TYR A 56 0.24 7.55 1.83
C TYR A 56 -0.31 6.99 3.14
N LEU A 57 -0.26 5.67 3.32
CA LEU A 57 -0.71 5.02 4.56
C LEU A 57 0.11 5.48 5.78
N ARG A 58 1.43 5.68 5.62
CA ARG A 58 2.27 6.18 6.70
C ARG A 58 1.86 7.61 7.09
N GLU A 59 1.79 8.51 6.12
CA GLU A 59 1.47 9.92 6.37
C GLU A 59 0.03 10.10 6.91
N THR A 60 -0.93 9.29 6.44
CA THR A 60 -2.31 9.30 6.98
C THR A 60 -2.41 8.71 8.39
N LEU A 61 -1.57 7.75 8.75
CA LEU A 61 -1.55 7.21 10.12
C LEU A 61 -0.84 8.17 11.09
N GLU A 62 0.21 8.86 10.64
CA GLU A 62 0.91 9.87 11.44
C GLU A 62 0.00 11.07 11.77
N THR A 63 -0.89 11.46 10.85
CA THR A 63 -1.85 12.55 11.06
C THR A 63 -3.01 12.19 12.00
N LEU A 64 -3.32 10.90 12.19
CA LEU A 64 -4.37 10.42 13.11
C LEU A 64 -3.83 10.04 14.51
N ALA A 65 -2.50 9.99 14.68
CA ALA A 65 -1.86 9.61 15.94
C ALA A 65 -1.64 10.79 16.91
N TYR A 66 -2.25 11.94 16.63
CA TYR A 66 -2.18 13.17 17.44
C TYR A 66 -3.55 13.46 18.06
#